data_AF-A0A3M0MJX9-F1
#
_entry.id   AF-A0A3M0MJX9-F1
#
_cell.length_a   1.000
_cell.length_b   1.000
_cell.length_c   1.000
_cell.angle_alpha   90.00
_cell.angle_beta   90.00
_cell.angle_gamma   90.00
#
_symmetry.space_group_name_H-M   'P 1'
#
loop_
_entity.id
_entity.type
_entity.pdbx_description
1 polymer ?
#
loop_
_entity_poly.entity_id
_entity_poly.type
_entity_poly.pdbx_seq_one_letter_code
_entity_poly.pdbx_strand_id
1 'polypeptide(L)'
;MTQQDTITRGTPALETLQVTLVIGAEIRGVRLSTDLDAAVVDEIKALVARHKVVFFRDQDHLDDRGQEAFAARLGDLLPHPTQHVREGTSSLLELDSSHGGRADQWHTDITFLPAYPKYSVLRGVVIPETGGDTIWANTTAAYEALPSALKQLADTLRAVHSNAYDYAAQRPKATEVEKRHYREVFASRIFQAEHPVVRVHPETRERTLLLGSFVQRISGLSRPDTHRIYELFQGYITSPENTVRWQWRKGDVAIWDNRATQHVAVNDYGEAHRVVRRVTVEGDTPIGVDGRSSVAIV
;
A
#
# COMPACT_ATOMS: atom_id res chain seq x y z
N MET A 1 -46.93 0.54 34.26
CA MET A 1 -46.87 0.21 32.83
C MET A 1 -46.44 1.47 32.09
N THR A 2 -45.14 1.59 31.84
CA THR A 2 -44.52 2.46 30.82
C THR A 2 -43.04 2.11 30.80
N GLN A 3 -42.70 1.10 29.99
CA GLN A 3 -41.31 0.86 29.59
C GLN A 3 -40.87 2.06 28.75
N GLN A 4 -39.78 2.70 29.17
CA GLN A 4 -39.06 3.65 28.34
C GLN A 4 -38.26 2.84 27.31
N ASP A 5 -38.69 2.91 26.06
CA ASP A 5 -37.95 2.40 24.92
C ASP A 5 -36.58 3.08 24.85
N THR A 6 -35.56 2.33 25.22
CA THR A 6 -34.18 2.71 25.01
C THR A 6 -33.93 2.55 23.51
N ILE A 7 -33.97 3.66 22.77
CA ILE A 7 -33.57 3.68 21.37
C ILE A 7 -32.07 3.41 21.33
N THR A 8 -31.70 2.15 21.13
CA THR A 8 -30.36 1.75 20.71
C THR A 8 -30.11 2.47 19.39
N ARG A 9 -29.30 3.54 19.39
CA ARG A 9 -28.80 4.13 18.14
C ARG A 9 -27.96 3.05 17.46
N GLY A 10 -28.56 2.32 16.52
CA GLY A 10 -27.83 1.40 15.67
C GLY A 10 -26.73 2.19 14.95
N THR A 11 -25.54 1.62 14.89
CA THR A 11 -24.45 2.16 14.07
C THR A 11 -24.99 2.33 12.64
N PRO A 12 -24.96 3.54 12.06
CA PRO A 12 -25.39 3.71 10.68
C PRO A 12 -24.51 2.83 9.79
N ALA A 13 -25.12 1.89 9.07
CA ALA A 13 -24.40 0.96 8.22
C ALA A 13 -23.65 1.73 7.12
N LEU A 14 -22.35 1.45 6.96
CA LEU A 14 -21.55 2.04 5.89
C LEU A 14 -22.04 1.51 4.54
N GLU A 15 -22.45 2.41 3.65
CA GLU A 15 -22.76 2.01 2.28
C GLU A 15 -21.46 1.66 1.56
N THR A 16 -21.37 0.43 1.07
CA THR A 16 -20.16 -0.12 0.41
C THR A 16 -20.48 -0.42 -1.04
N LEU A 17 -19.80 0.27 -1.96
CA LEU A 17 -19.92 0.07 -3.39
C LEU A 17 -18.65 -0.57 -3.93
N GLN A 18 -18.75 -1.86 -4.22
CA GLN A 18 -17.64 -2.62 -4.76
C GLN A 18 -17.28 -2.13 -6.17
N VAL A 19 -15.99 -1.83 -6.41
CA VAL A 19 -15.50 -1.27 -7.67
C VAL A 19 -15.21 -2.36 -8.69
N THR A 20 -14.54 -3.44 -8.26
CA THR A 20 -14.34 -4.65 -9.08
C THR A 20 -14.63 -5.90 -8.26
N LEU A 21 -14.81 -7.04 -8.92
CA LEU A 21 -15.12 -8.31 -8.25
C LEU A 21 -14.06 -8.75 -7.22
N VAL A 22 -12.80 -8.39 -7.44
CA VAL A 22 -11.68 -8.93 -6.65
C VAL A 22 -10.99 -7.91 -5.74
N ILE A 23 -11.16 -6.61 -5.97
CA ILE A 23 -10.47 -5.56 -5.21
C ILE A 23 -11.16 -4.19 -5.36
N GLY A 24 -11.13 -3.41 -4.28
CA GLY A 24 -11.63 -2.04 -4.27
C GLY A 24 -13.09 -1.93 -3.87
N ALA A 25 -13.36 -1.02 -2.93
CA ALA A 25 -14.71 -0.56 -2.63
C ALA A 25 -14.72 0.94 -2.30
N GLU A 26 -15.70 1.67 -2.80
CA GLU A 26 -16.02 3.03 -2.34
C GLU A 26 -16.94 2.94 -1.12
N ILE A 27 -16.58 3.63 -0.04
CA ILE A 27 -17.34 3.69 1.20
C ILE A 27 -17.99 5.05 1.33
N ARG A 28 -19.30 5.06 1.56
CA ARG A 28 -20.15 6.26 1.66
C ARG A 28 -20.82 6.34 3.02
N GLY A 29 -21.37 7.53 3.31
CA GLY A 29 -22.10 7.79 4.55
C GLY A 29 -21.20 8.00 5.77
N VAL A 30 -19.89 8.20 5.56
CA VAL A 30 -18.92 8.41 6.64
C VAL A 30 -18.01 9.61 6.36
N ARG A 31 -17.77 10.38 7.42
CA ARG A 31 -16.83 11.49 7.46
C ARG A 31 -15.66 11.11 8.36
N LEU A 32 -14.50 10.85 7.76
CA LEU A 32 -13.31 10.39 8.47
C LEU A 32 -12.85 11.43 9.50
N SER A 33 -12.71 11.01 10.76
CA SER A 33 -12.26 11.88 11.86
C SER A 33 -11.88 11.04 13.08
N THR A 34 -11.29 11.69 14.08
CA THR A 34 -11.05 11.11 15.40
C THR A 34 -12.31 10.92 16.23
N ASP A 35 -13.46 11.46 15.80
CA ASP A 35 -14.71 11.39 16.57
C ASP A 35 -15.58 10.18 16.16
N LEU A 36 -15.11 9.38 15.20
CA LEU A 36 -15.78 8.14 14.82
C LEU A 36 -15.80 7.13 15.98
N ASP A 37 -16.96 6.50 16.17
CA ASP A 37 -17.12 5.37 17.09
C ASP A 37 -16.14 4.25 16.75
N ALA A 38 -15.64 3.56 17.78
CA ALA A 38 -14.70 2.45 17.59
C ALA A 38 -15.26 1.36 16.66
N ALA A 39 -16.56 1.07 16.76
CA ALA A 39 -17.25 0.10 15.90
C ALA A 39 -17.17 0.47 14.40
N VAL A 40 -17.30 1.76 14.06
CA VAL A 40 -17.18 2.24 12.66
C VAL A 40 -15.74 2.11 12.16
N VAL A 41 -14.76 2.42 13.02
CA VAL A 41 -13.34 2.23 12.67
C VAL A 41 -13.01 0.76 12.43
N ASP A 42 -13.56 -0.14 13.25
CA ASP A 42 -13.35 -1.58 13.09
C ASP A 42 -14.09 -2.13 11.86
N GLU A 43 -15.27 -1.60 11.52
CA GLU A 43 -15.95 -1.89 10.26
C GLU A 43 -15.10 -1.44 9.05
N ILE A 44 -14.49 -0.25 9.10
CA ILE A 44 -13.56 0.21 8.04
C ILE A 44 -12.37 -0.75 7.91
N LYS A 45 -11.76 -1.20 9.01
CA LYS A 45 -10.65 -2.18 8.97
C LYS A 45 -11.11 -3.50 8.34
N ALA A 46 -12.30 -3.98 8.69
CA ALA A 46 -12.88 -5.19 8.10
C ALA A 46 -13.12 -5.03 6.58
N LEU A 47 -13.61 -3.86 6.16
CA LEU A 47 -13.79 -3.53 4.75
C LEU A 47 -12.45 -3.44 4.00
N VAL A 48 -11.41 -2.88 4.61
CA VAL A 48 -10.04 -2.89 4.05
C VAL A 48 -9.53 -4.32 3.91
N ALA A 49 -9.66 -5.18 4.93
CA ALA A 49 -9.23 -6.58 4.85
C ALA A 49 -9.99 -7.37 3.76
N ARG A 50 -11.28 -7.11 3.60
CA ARG A 50 -12.14 -7.75 2.60
C ARG A 50 -11.83 -7.29 1.19
N HIS A 51 -11.81 -5.97 0.96
CA HIS A 51 -11.70 -5.37 -0.37
C HIS A 51 -10.27 -4.98 -0.75
N LYS A 52 -9.30 -5.21 0.14
CA LYS A 52 -7.86 -4.91 0.03
C LYS A 52 -7.51 -3.42 -0.07
N VAL A 53 -8.33 -2.62 -0.75
CA VAL A 53 -8.29 -1.16 -0.74
C VAL A 53 -9.71 -0.61 -0.69
N VAL A 54 -9.91 0.47 0.06
CA VAL A 54 -11.17 1.20 0.13
C VAL A 54 -10.95 2.69 -0.12
N PHE A 55 -11.98 3.34 -0.64
CA PHE A 55 -11.93 4.73 -1.07
C PHE A 55 -13.05 5.54 -0.42
N PHE A 56 -12.75 6.78 -0.06
CA PHE A 56 -13.70 7.74 0.49
C PHE A 56 -13.65 9.00 -0.37
N ARG A 57 -14.79 9.41 -0.90
CA ARG A 57 -14.95 10.69 -1.60
C ARG A 57 -15.22 11.82 -0.58
N ASP A 58 -15.02 13.06 -1.02
CA ASP A 58 -15.50 14.28 -0.35
C ASP A 58 -15.00 14.48 1.10
N GLN A 59 -13.74 14.11 1.37
CA GLN A 59 -13.09 14.31 2.69
C GLN A 59 -12.25 15.59 2.74
N ASP A 60 -12.67 16.66 2.04
CA ASP A 60 -11.97 17.96 1.96
C ASP A 60 -11.76 18.64 3.32
N HIS A 61 -12.51 18.24 4.34
CA HIS A 61 -12.36 18.74 5.71
C HIS A 61 -11.11 18.22 6.41
N LEU A 62 -10.49 17.13 5.92
CA LEU A 62 -9.26 16.62 6.51
C LEU A 62 -8.11 17.53 6.14
N ASP A 63 -7.42 18.04 7.15
CA ASP A 63 -6.10 18.64 7.04
C ASP A 63 -5.00 17.60 7.37
N ASP A 64 -3.74 18.06 7.47
CA ASP A 64 -2.60 17.18 7.73
C ASP A 64 -2.72 16.50 9.10
N ARG A 65 -3.14 17.26 10.13
CA ARG A 65 -3.31 16.75 11.49
C ARG A 65 -4.50 15.81 11.60
N GLY A 66 -5.61 16.13 10.96
CA GLY A 66 -6.80 15.29 10.93
C GLY A 66 -6.54 13.95 10.24
N GLN A 67 -5.76 13.95 9.15
CA GLN A 67 -5.35 12.72 8.47
C GLN A 67 -4.48 11.83 9.37
N GLU A 68 -3.47 12.39 10.03
CA GLU A 68 -2.63 11.63 10.98
C GLU A 68 -3.43 11.09 12.16
N ALA A 69 -4.26 11.94 12.76
CA ALA A 69 -5.04 11.58 13.93
C ALA A 69 -6.07 10.49 13.61
N PHE A 70 -6.68 10.52 12.42
CA PHE A 70 -7.51 9.42 11.94
C PHE A 70 -6.68 8.15 11.67
N ALA A 71 -5.53 8.25 11.00
CA ALA A 71 -4.67 7.10 10.72
C ALA A 71 -4.21 6.41 12.02
N ALA A 72 -3.97 7.16 13.10
CA ALA A 72 -3.63 6.63 14.41
C ALA A 72 -4.74 5.77 15.04
N ARG A 73 -5.99 5.89 14.58
CA ARG A 73 -7.10 4.99 14.97
C ARG A 73 -6.97 3.59 14.35
N LEU A 74 -6.12 3.43 13.33
CA LEU A 74 -5.85 2.16 12.64
C LEU A 74 -4.65 1.41 13.25
N GLY A 75 -3.84 2.08 14.07
CA GLY A 75 -2.66 1.55 14.75
C GLY A 75 -1.59 2.61 14.93
N ASP A 76 -0.43 2.22 15.45
CA ASP A 76 0.71 3.11 15.63
C ASP A 76 1.24 3.60 14.27
N LEU A 77 1.66 4.86 14.22
CA LEU A 77 2.16 5.46 12.99
C LEU A 77 3.63 5.11 12.78
N LEU A 78 3.98 4.76 11.55
CA LEU A 78 5.34 4.44 11.14
C LEU A 78 5.84 5.52 10.17
N PRO A 79 6.74 6.44 10.57
CA PRO A 79 7.34 7.37 9.63
C PRO A 79 8.24 6.65 8.62
N HIS A 80 8.36 7.19 7.41
CA HIS A 80 9.27 6.64 6.40
C HIS A 80 10.73 6.75 6.89
N PRO A 81 11.55 5.69 6.77
CA PRO A 81 12.88 5.65 7.40
C PRO A 81 13.90 6.66 6.82
N THR A 82 13.73 7.07 5.57
CA THR A 82 14.67 7.96 4.87
C THR A 82 14.04 9.23 4.28
N GLN A 83 12.71 9.33 4.26
CA GLN A 83 12.03 10.45 3.61
C GLN A 83 11.61 11.46 4.66
N HIS A 84 11.59 12.74 4.29
CA HIS A 84 11.24 13.81 5.21
C HIS A 84 9.76 13.73 5.63
N VAL A 85 9.55 13.81 6.95
CA VAL A 85 8.23 14.05 7.53
C VAL A 85 7.88 15.52 7.32
N ARG A 86 6.63 15.80 6.94
CA ARG A 86 6.14 17.15 6.74
C ARG A 86 6.17 17.95 8.04
N GLU A 87 6.56 19.22 7.97
CA GLU A 87 6.60 20.10 9.13
C GLU A 87 5.23 20.17 9.83
N GLY A 88 5.24 20.10 11.17
CA GLY A 88 4.03 20.13 11.98
C GLY A 88 3.26 18.80 12.07
N THR A 89 3.82 17.72 11.51
CA THR A 89 3.29 16.35 11.53
C THR A 89 4.30 15.38 12.13
N SER A 90 3.86 14.17 12.48
CA SER A 90 4.68 13.12 13.11
C SER A 90 5.19 12.06 12.15
N SER A 91 4.44 11.75 11.09
CA SER A 91 4.76 10.67 10.15
C SER A 91 4.31 10.95 8.72
N LEU A 92 3.68 12.10 8.45
CA LEU A 92 3.09 12.38 7.14
C LEU A 92 4.18 12.63 6.09
N LEU A 93 4.11 11.88 4.99
CA LEU A 93 4.95 12.01 3.81
C LEU A 93 4.20 12.76 2.70
N GLU A 94 4.81 13.78 2.13
CA GLU A 94 4.29 14.48 0.94
C GLU A 94 4.93 13.93 -0.33
N LEU A 95 4.10 13.56 -1.30
CA LEU A 95 4.51 13.19 -2.65
C LEU A 95 4.06 14.29 -3.60
N ASP A 96 4.97 15.22 -3.87
CA ASP A 96 4.76 16.35 -4.76
C ASP A 96 5.49 16.12 -6.09
N SER A 97 4.74 16.14 -7.20
CA SER A 97 5.29 15.92 -8.54
C SER A 97 6.36 16.94 -8.93
N SER A 98 6.31 18.17 -8.41
CA SER A 98 7.31 19.21 -8.68
C SER A 98 8.68 18.92 -8.03
N HIS A 99 8.71 18.05 -7.01
CA HIS A 99 9.92 17.63 -6.30
C HIS A 99 10.33 16.18 -6.62
N GLY A 100 9.82 15.62 -7.73
CA GLY A 100 10.12 14.24 -8.12
C GLY A 100 9.35 13.17 -7.33
N GLY A 101 8.31 13.56 -6.59
CA GLY A 101 7.44 12.67 -5.83
C GLY A 101 6.55 11.81 -6.73
N ARG A 102 7.14 10.78 -7.37
CA ARG A 102 6.44 9.85 -8.25
C ARG A 102 6.73 8.40 -7.87
N ALA A 103 5.69 7.61 -7.64
CA ALA A 103 5.74 6.19 -7.29
C ALA A 103 5.21 5.31 -8.45
N ASP A 104 5.82 5.47 -9.62
CA ASP A 104 5.37 4.94 -10.91
C ASP A 104 5.86 3.52 -11.25
N GLN A 105 6.28 2.75 -10.24
CA GLN A 105 6.63 1.34 -10.36
C GLN A 105 5.72 0.53 -9.44
N TRP A 106 5.33 -0.68 -9.86
CA TRP A 106 4.54 -1.58 -9.02
C TRP A 106 5.32 -1.97 -7.77
N HIS A 107 4.77 -1.66 -6.60
CA HIS A 107 5.43 -1.91 -5.33
C HIS A 107 4.46 -2.13 -4.18
N THR A 108 4.98 -2.75 -3.12
CA THR A 108 4.41 -2.75 -1.77
C THR A 108 5.27 -1.83 -0.91
N ASP A 109 4.66 -0.96 -0.10
CA ASP A 109 5.38 0.07 0.63
C ASP A 109 6.41 -0.50 1.60
N ILE A 110 7.63 0.04 1.55
CA ILE A 110 8.68 -0.10 2.57
C ILE A 110 9.02 -1.58 2.89
N THR A 111 8.89 -2.46 1.90
CA THR A 111 9.25 -3.89 2.06
C THR A 111 10.75 -4.14 2.21
N PHE A 112 11.59 -3.11 2.24
CA PHE A 112 12.99 -3.22 2.64
C PHE A 112 13.20 -3.17 4.17
N LEU A 113 12.12 -3.05 4.96
CA LEU A 113 12.12 -3.27 6.41
C LEU A 113 11.52 -4.64 6.76
N PRO A 114 12.02 -5.33 7.81
CA PRO A 114 11.50 -6.64 8.21
C PRO A 114 10.03 -6.61 8.66
N ALA A 115 9.58 -5.51 9.28
CA ALA A 115 8.18 -5.26 9.62
C ALA A 115 7.70 -4.02 8.85
N TYR A 116 7.23 -4.23 7.63
CA TYR A 116 6.75 -3.15 6.76
C TYR A 116 5.33 -2.72 7.15
N PRO A 117 4.87 -1.50 6.79
CA PRO A 117 3.56 -0.98 7.18
C PRO A 117 2.41 -1.93 6.82
N LYS A 118 1.41 -2.06 7.69
CA LYS A 118 0.20 -2.84 7.39
C LYS A 118 -0.82 -2.05 6.56
N TYR A 119 -0.94 -0.75 6.82
CA TYR A 119 -1.83 0.14 6.10
C TYR A 119 -1.12 1.40 5.66
N SER A 120 -1.61 1.96 4.57
CA SER A 120 -1.29 3.32 4.13
C SER A 120 -2.59 4.08 3.92
N VAL A 121 -2.63 5.32 4.41
CA VAL A 121 -3.74 6.27 4.26
C VAL A 121 -3.26 7.41 3.39
N LEU A 122 -3.80 7.52 2.17
CA LEU A 122 -3.37 8.50 1.17
C LEU A 122 -4.50 9.46 0.83
N ARG A 123 -4.24 10.77 0.93
CA ARG A 123 -5.19 11.83 0.62
C ARG A 123 -4.77 12.62 -0.62
N GLY A 124 -5.72 12.90 -1.50
CA GLY A 124 -5.56 13.80 -2.65
C GLY A 124 -5.64 15.26 -2.27
N VAL A 125 -4.53 16.01 -2.38
CA VAL A 125 -4.45 17.43 -1.99
C VAL A 125 -4.53 18.34 -3.21
N VAL A 126 -3.68 18.08 -4.20
CA VAL A 126 -3.72 18.72 -5.52
C VAL A 126 -3.80 17.62 -6.55
N ILE A 127 -4.88 17.58 -7.32
CA ILE A 127 -5.14 16.51 -8.29
C ILE A 127 -5.33 17.16 -9.67
N PRO A 128 -4.57 16.72 -10.69
CA PRO A 128 -4.78 17.15 -12.06
C PRO A 128 -6.21 16.88 -12.56
N GLU A 129 -6.69 17.70 -13.49
CA GLU A 129 -8.00 17.48 -14.13
C GLU A 129 -8.03 16.17 -14.94
N THR A 130 -6.88 15.77 -15.50
CA THR A 130 -6.73 14.52 -16.26
C THR A 130 -5.41 13.83 -15.90
N GLY A 131 -5.47 12.51 -15.73
CA GLY A 131 -4.32 11.69 -15.34
C GLY A 131 -4.00 11.72 -13.85
N GLY A 132 -2.97 10.99 -13.45
CA GLY A 132 -2.51 10.91 -12.05
C GLY A 132 -3.25 9.86 -11.21
N ASP A 133 -3.91 8.92 -11.88
CA ASP A 133 -4.61 7.79 -11.27
C ASP A 133 -3.66 6.92 -10.44
N THR A 134 -4.24 6.05 -9.62
CA THR A 134 -3.48 5.01 -8.94
C THR A 134 -4.15 3.68 -9.16
N ILE A 135 -3.35 2.65 -9.44
CA ILE A 135 -3.82 1.29 -9.65
C ILE A 135 -3.31 0.44 -8.49
N TRP A 136 -4.18 -0.37 -7.92
CA TRP A 136 -3.82 -1.40 -6.93
C TRP A 136 -4.04 -2.78 -7.52
N ALA A 137 -3.24 -3.74 -7.07
CA ALA A 137 -3.32 -5.15 -7.43
C ALA A 137 -3.57 -6.00 -6.18
N ASN A 138 -4.46 -6.99 -6.27
CA ASN A 138 -4.74 -7.95 -5.22
C ASN A 138 -3.72 -9.10 -5.25
N THR A 139 -2.77 -9.10 -4.31
CA THR A 139 -1.72 -10.13 -4.27
C THR A 139 -2.21 -11.46 -3.70
N THR A 140 -3.39 -11.48 -3.06
CA THR A 140 -4.09 -12.71 -2.65
C THR A 140 -4.71 -13.40 -3.86
N ALA A 141 -5.48 -12.66 -4.66
CA ALA A 141 -6.09 -13.19 -5.88
C ALA A 141 -5.02 -13.69 -6.87
N ALA A 142 -3.90 -12.96 -6.97
CA ALA A 142 -2.74 -13.38 -7.75
C ALA A 142 -2.15 -14.71 -7.27
N TYR A 143 -2.00 -14.91 -5.96
CA TYR A 143 -1.57 -16.19 -5.40
C TYR A 143 -2.58 -17.31 -5.72
N GLU A 144 -3.88 -17.03 -5.55
CA GLU A 144 -4.91 -18.05 -5.75
C GLU A 144 -5.03 -18.52 -7.20
N ALA A 145 -4.76 -17.63 -8.16
CA ALA A 145 -4.74 -17.93 -9.59
C ALA A 145 -3.56 -18.82 -10.02
N LEU A 146 -2.52 -18.96 -9.19
CA LEU A 146 -1.38 -19.81 -9.52
C LEU A 146 -1.80 -21.30 -9.63
N PRO A 147 -1.36 -22.02 -10.68
CA PRO A 147 -1.42 -23.47 -10.72
C PRO A 147 -0.72 -24.09 -9.50
N SER A 148 -1.15 -25.28 -9.07
CA SER A 148 -0.62 -25.95 -7.87
C SER A 148 0.91 -26.06 -7.84
N ALA A 149 1.54 -26.35 -8.99
CA ALA A 149 3.01 -26.44 -9.08
C ALA A 149 3.70 -25.09 -8.82
N LEU A 150 3.09 -23.98 -9.28
CA LEU A 150 3.61 -22.64 -9.02
C LEU A 150 3.34 -22.18 -7.59
N LYS A 151 2.22 -22.56 -6.98
CA LYS A 151 1.97 -22.33 -5.55
C LYS A 151 3.04 -23.03 -4.70
N GLN A 152 3.31 -24.31 -4.98
CA GLN A 152 4.35 -25.08 -4.27
C GLN A 152 5.73 -24.45 -4.42
N LEU A 153 6.07 -23.98 -5.62
CA LEU A 153 7.32 -23.23 -5.84
C LEU A 153 7.33 -21.96 -5.00
N ALA A 154 6.34 -21.08 -5.15
CA ALA A 154 6.25 -19.80 -4.45
C ALA A 154 6.33 -19.96 -2.92
N ASP A 155 5.64 -20.95 -2.36
CA ASP A 155 5.58 -21.24 -0.92
C ASP A 155 6.98 -21.49 -0.30
N THR A 156 7.97 -21.90 -1.10
CA THR A 156 9.33 -22.21 -0.65
C THR A 156 10.33 -21.07 -0.83
N LEU A 157 10.00 -20.05 -1.65
CA LEU A 157 10.94 -19.01 -2.04
C LEU A 157 11.00 -17.87 -1.03
N ARG A 158 12.17 -17.24 -0.96
CA ARG A 158 12.41 -16.02 -0.19
C ARG A 158 13.12 -14.99 -1.05
N ALA A 159 12.73 -13.72 -0.92
CA ALA A 159 13.27 -12.62 -1.68
C ALA A 159 13.94 -11.60 -0.76
N VAL A 160 15.07 -11.06 -1.19
CA VAL A 160 15.71 -9.91 -0.55
C VAL A 160 15.18 -8.65 -1.17
N HIS A 161 14.64 -7.78 -0.32
CA HIS A 161 14.13 -6.47 -0.66
C HIS A 161 15.12 -5.40 -0.18
N SER A 162 15.30 -4.36 -0.99
CA SER A 162 16.26 -3.28 -0.72
C SER A 162 15.72 -1.96 -1.24
N ASN A 163 15.95 -0.87 -0.50
CA ASN A 163 15.75 0.48 -1.04
C ASN A 163 16.88 0.90 -2.00
N ALA A 164 18.04 0.24 -1.93
CA ALA A 164 19.10 0.33 -2.92
C ALA A 164 18.88 -0.73 -4.00
N TYR A 165 18.11 -0.37 -5.02
CA TYR A 165 17.86 -1.19 -6.21
C TYR A 165 18.46 -0.53 -7.44
N ASP A 166 18.43 -1.23 -8.59
CA ASP A 166 18.90 -0.69 -9.86
C ASP A 166 17.93 0.37 -10.38
N TYR A 167 17.99 1.56 -9.78
CA TYR A 167 17.09 2.68 -10.08
C TYR A 167 17.16 3.10 -11.54
N ALA A 168 18.34 3.01 -12.17
CA ALA A 168 18.50 3.33 -13.57
C ALA A 168 17.80 2.30 -14.48
N ALA A 169 17.92 1.01 -14.18
CA ALA A 169 17.19 -0.03 -14.92
C ALA A 169 15.69 0.01 -14.69
N GLN A 170 15.24 0.33 -13.46
CA GLN A 170 13.83 0.41 -13.12
C GLN A 170 13.17 1.71 -13.58
N ARG A 171 13.93 2.80 -13.68
CA ARG A 171 13.45 4.13 -14.12
C ARG A 171 14.36 4.75 -15.19
N PRO A 172 14.40 4.16 -16.39
CA PRO A 172 15.23 4.65 -17.49
C PRO A 172 14.84 6.07 -17.94
N LYS A 173 13.62 6.51 -17.65
CA LYS A 173 13.07 7.83 -18.00
C LYS A 173 13.08 8.83 -16.84
N ALA A 174 13.73 8.52 -15.71
CA ALA A 174 13.78 9.43 -14.57
C ALA A 174 14.51 10.74 -14.93
N THR A 175 13.94 11.85 -14.47
CA THR A 175 14.54 13.19 -14.51
C THR A 175 15.74 13.29 -13.57
N GLU A 176 16.59 14.31 -13.74
CA GLU A 176 17.73 14.52 -12.84
C GLU A 176 17.31 14.87 -11.40
N VAL A 177 16.16 15.52 -11.22
CA VAL A 177 15.59 15.80 -9.90
C VAL A 177 15.24 14.48 -9.20
N GLU A 178 14.55 13.56 -9.89
CA GLU A 178 14.18 12.25 -9.36
C GLU A 178 15.42 11.39 -9.05
N LYS A 179 16.43 11.39 -9.92
CA LYS A 179 17.70 10.65 -9.67
C LYS A 179 18.45 11.20 -8.46
N ARG A 180 18.49 12.53 -8.31
CA ARG A 180 19.11 13.20 -7.16
C ARG A 180 18.37 12.82 -5.87
N HIS A 181 17.05 12.98 -5.86
CA HIS A 181 16.20 12.61 -4.73
C HIS A 181 16.41 11.15 -4.32
N TYR A 182 16.48 10.24 -5.30
CA TYR A 182 16.79 8.84 -5.01
C TYR A 182 18.14 8.67 -4.31
N ARG A 183 19.22 9.24 -4.85
CA ARG A 183 20.58 9.07 -4.29
C ARG A 183 20.75 9.74 -2.92
N GLU A 184 20.26 10.96 -2.77
CA GLU A 184 20.56 11.82 -1.63
C GLU A 184 19.56 11.63 -0.47
N VAL A 185 18.33 11.21 -0.76
CA VAL A 185 17.28 11.03 0.25
C VAL A 185 16.92 9.55 0.37
N PHE A 186 16.36 8.96 -0.68
CA PHE A 186 15.76 7.62 -0.57
C PHE A 186 16.77 6.51 -0.24
N ALA A 187 17.92 6.52 -0.91
CA ALA A 187 19.03 5.58 -0.74
C ALA A 187 20.18 6.15 0.11
N SER A 188 19.94 7.25 0.85
CA SER A 188 20.92 7.85 1.78
C SER A 188 21.42 6.87 2.84
N ARG A 189 20.56 5.93 3.21
CA ARG A 189 20.87 4.77 4.04
C ARG A 189 20.29 3.53 3.39
N ILE A 190 21.09 2.49 3.26
CA ILE A 190 20.66 1.22 2.69
C ILE A 190 19.98 0.39 3.77
N PHE A 191 18.79 -0.12 3.45
CA PHE A 191 18.03 -1.07 4.24
C PHE A 191 17.81 -2.31 3.40
N GLN A 192 17.96 -3.48 4.02
CA GLN A 192 17.67 -4.75 3.39
C GLN A 192 16.91 -5.66 4.35
N ALA A 193 15.96 -6.40 3.79
CA ALA A 193 15.21 -7.41 4.52
C ALA A 193 14.94 -8.61 3.63
N GLU A 194 14.98 -9.81 4.19
CA GLU A 194 14.57 -11.03 3.51
C GLU A 194 13.15 -11.41 3.92
N HIS A 195 12.29 -11.55 2.91
CA HIS A 195 10.88 -11.89 3.07
C HIS A 195 10.54 -13.23 2.41
N PRO A 196 9.54 -13.96 2.92
CA PRO A 196 8.95 -15.04 2.15
C PRO A 196 8.27 -14.46 0.90
N VAL A 197 8.38 -15.13 -0.25
CA VAL A 197 7.63 -14.73 -1.47
C VAL A 197 6.13 -14.93 -1.27
N VAL A 198 5.73 -15.85 -0.38
CA VAL A 198 4.35 -16.04 0.06
C VAL A 198 4.23 -15.71 1.53
N ARG A 199 3.57 -14.59 1.83
CA ARG A 199 3.21 -14.21 3.20
C ARG A 199 1.86 -14.84 3.58
N VAL A 200 1.73 -15.30 4.81
CA VAL A 200 0.42 -15.62 5.41
C VAL A 200 -0.11 -14.37 6.11
N HIS A 201 -1.26 -13.87 5.67
CA HIS A 201 -1.88 -12.69 6.24
C HIS A 201 -2.28 -12.96 7.71
N PRO A 202 -1.91 -12.11 8.68
CA PRO A 202 -2.10 -12.41 10.10
C PRO A 202 -3.58 -12.51 10.49
N GLU A 203 -4.43 -11.65 9.92
CA GLU A 203 -5.88 -11.57 10.25
C GLU A 203 -6.73 -12.52 9.39
N THR A 204 -6.67 -12.40 8.06
CA THR A 204 -7.49 -13.22 7.14
C THR A 204 -6.97 -14.64 6.93
N ARG A 205 -5.71 -14.93 7.29
CA ARG A 205 -5.01 -16.20 7.03
C ARG A 205 -4.81 -16.54 5.56
N GLU A 206 -5.20 -15.64 4.66
CA GLU A 206 -4.98 -15.75 3.22
C GLU A 206 -3.48 -15.74 2.90
N ARG A 207 -3.10 -16.40 1.80
CA ARG A 207 -1.73 -16.38 1.29
C ARG A 207 -1.60 -15.27 0.26
N THR A 208 -0.56 -14.44 0.38
CA THR A 208 -0.35 -13.27 -0.47
C THR A 208 1.03 -13.32 -1.10
N LEU A 209 1.13 -12.98 -2.39
CA LEU A 209 2.43 -12.80 -3.03
C LEU A 209 3.07 -11.49 -2.55
N LEU A 210 4.30 -11.58 -2.03
CA LEU A 210 5.09 -10.46 -1.55
C LEU A 210 6.29 -10.25 -2.46
N LEU A 211 6.13 -9.31 -3.40
CA LEU A 211 7.12 -8.91 -4.41
C LEU A 211 7.03 -7.39 -4.65
N GLY A 212 7.37 -6.93 -5.85
CA GLY A 212 7.38 -5.53 -6.27
C GLY A 212 8.79 -5.01 -6.52
N SER A 213 8.90 -3.73 -6.90
CA SER A 213 10.15 -3.12 -7.37
C SER A 213 11.31 -3.14 -6.37
N PHE A 214 11.04 -3.32 -5.07
CA PHE A 214 12.09 -3.43 -4.05
C PHE A 214 12.82 -4.78 -4.05
N VAL A 215 12.31 -5.80 -4.75
CA VAL A 215 12.99 -7.10 -4.86
C VAL A 215 14.32 -6.93 -5.59
N GLN A 216 15.42 -7.27 -4.91
CA GLN A 216 16.77 -7.28 -5.46
C GLN A 216 17.16 -8.66 -6.02
N ARG A 217 16.85 -9.71 -5.27
CA ARG A 217 17.16 -11.10 -5.63
C ARG A 217 16.27 -12.10 -4.91
N ILE A 218 16.12 -13.29 -5.49
CA ILE A 218 15.53 -14.45 -4.80
C ILE A 218 16.68 -15.27 -4.20
N SER A 219 16.61 -15.57 -2.91
CA SER A 219 17.67 -16.27 -2.18
C SER A 219 17.91 -17.66 -2.75
N GLY A 220 19.19 -17.98 -2.98
CA GLY A 220 19.61 -19.25 -3.58
C GLY A 220 19.55 -19.31 -5.12
N LEU A 221 19.04 -18.27 -5.79
CA LEU A 221 18.96 -18.23 -7.25
C LEU A 221 20.02 -17.32 -7.87
N SER A 222 20.42 -17.66 -9.11
CA SER A 222 21.23 -16.78 -9.94
C SER A 222 20.45 -15.50 -10.33
N ARG A 223 21.14 -14.45 -10.79
CA ARG A 223 20.47 -13.23 -11.26
C ARG A 223 19.52 -13.49 -12.45
N PRO A 224 19.89 -14.25 -13.49
CA PRO A 224 18.96 -14.61 -14.56
C PRO A 224 17.73 -15.39 -14.08
N ASP A 225 17.91 -16.33 -13.14
CA ASP A 225 16.79 -17.14 -12.64
C ASP A 225 15.87 -16.33 -11.73
N THR A 226 16.44 -15.47 -10.86
CA THR A 226 15.69 -14.46 -10.10
C THR A 226 14.77 -13.67 -11.02
N HIS A 227 15.30 -13.14 -12.13
CA HIS A 227 14.54 -12.29 -13.03
C HIS A 227 13.35 -13.03 -13.65
N ARG A 228 13.56 -14.25 -14.16
CA ARG A 228 12.49 -15.06 -14.76
C ARG A 228 11.39 -15.43 -13.76
N ILE A 229 11.79 -15.83 -12.55
CA ILE A 229 10.83 -16.21 -11.50
C ILE A 229 10.08 -14.96 -10.99
N TYR A 230 10.77 -13.83 -10.82
CA TYR A 230 10.15 -12.56 -10.48
C TYR A 230 9.13 -12.15 -11.54
N GLU A 231 9.48 -12.14 -12.82
CA GLU A 231 8.57 -11.76 -13.91
C GLU A 231 7.34 -12.66 -13.98
N LEU A 232 7.53 -13.97 -13.78
CA LEU A 232 6.42 -14.93 -13.74
C LEU A 232 5.40 -14.53 -12.67
N PHE A 233 5.81 -14.41 -11.41
CA PHE A 233 4.89 -14.11 -10.30
C PHE A 233 4.38 -12.67 -10.32
N GLN A 234 5.24 -11.71 -10.70
CA GLN A 234 4.85 -10.32 -10.85
C GLN A 234 3.79 -10.16 -11.94
N GLY A 235 3.86 -10.95 -13.03
CA GLY A 235 2.83 -10.98 -14.07
C GLY A 235 1.46 -11.40 -13.56
N TYR A 236 1.37 -12.39 -12.64
CA TYR A 236 0.11 -12.72 -11.98
C TYR A 236 -0.40 -11.57 -11.10
N ILE A 237 0.49 -10.90 -10.36
CA ILE A 237 0.12 -9.76 -9.52
C ILE A 237 -0.48 -8.64 -10.36
N THR A 238 0.18 -8.27 -11.46
CA THR A 238 -0.22 -7.11 -12.27
C THR A 238 -1.23 -7.46 -13.38
N SER A 239 -1.78 -8.67 -13.39
CA SER A 239 -2.81 -9.06 -14.36
C SER A 239 -4.03 -8.13 -14.22
N PRO A 240 -4.61 -7.61 -15.32
CA PRO A 240 -5.72 -6.65 -15.24
C PRO A 240 -6.89 -7.11 -14.38
N GLU A 241 -7.20 -8.41 -14.41
CA GLU A 241 -8.27 -9.05 -13.62
C GLU A 241 -8.06 -8.89 -12.12
N ASN A 242 -6.81 -8.73 -11.66
CA ASN A 242 -6.43 -8.57 -10.26
C ASN A 242 -6.36 -7.11 -9.81
N THR A 243 -6.70 -6.15 -10.70
CA THR A 243 -6.46 -4.72 -10.44
C THR A 243 -7.73 -3.90 -10.25
N VAL A 244 -7.59 -2.78 -9.54
CA VAL A 244 -8.55 -1.68 -9.51
C VAL A 244 -7.83 -0.38 -9.79
N ARG A 245 -8.43 0.48 -10.61
CA ARG A 245 -7.92 1.81 -10.93
C ARG A 245 -8.80 2.88 -10.29
N TRP A 246 -8.19 3.82 -9.60
CA TRP A 246 -8.86 4.95 -8.97
C TRP A 246 -8.48 6.25 -9.66
N GLN A 247 -9.50 6.93 -10.18
CA GLN A 247 -9.37 8.30 -10.64
C GLN A 247 -9.62 9.25 -9.46
N TRP A 248 -8.57 9.96 -9.10
CA TRP A 248 -8.57 10.84 -7.94
C TRP A 248 -9.44 12.07 -8.15
N ARG A 249 -10.04 12.55 -7.06
CA ARG A 249 -10.53 13.92 -6.90
C ARG A 249 -9.83 14.53 -5.70
N LYS A 250 -9.79 15.86 -5.64
CA LYS A 250 -9.38 16.56 -4.42
C LYS A 250 -10.26 16.09 -3.25
N GLY A 251 -9.65 15.88 -2.09
CA GLY A 251 -10.36 15.44 -0.89
C GLY A 251 -10.62 13.93 -0.82
N ASP A 252 -10.34 13.17 -1.87
CA ASP A 252 -10.40 11.72 -1.79
C ASP A 252 -9.38 11.17 -0.77
N VAL A 253 -9.75 10.08 -0.12
CA VAL A 253 -8.85 9.27 0.70
C VAL A 253 -8.90 7.81 0.25
N ALA A 254 -7.73 7.19 0.08
CA ALA A 254 -7.59 5.75 -0.10
C ALA A 254 -6.93 5.13 1.12
N ILE A 255 -7.43 3.98 1.57
CA ILE A 255 -6.81 3.15 2.60
C ILE A 255 -6.62 1.76 2.03
N TRP A 256 -5.39 1.27 1.96
CA TRP A 256 -5.11 -0.09 1.49
C TRP A 256 -4.39 -0.93 2.52
N ASP A 257 -4.65 -2.23 2.46
CA ASP A 257 -3.90 -3.27 3.13
C ASP A 257 -2.61 -3.55 2.37
N ASN A 258 -1.51 -2.97 2.86
CA ASN A 258 -0.19 -3.13 2.27
C ASN A 258 0.36 -4.56 2.46
N ARG A 259 -0.29 -5.41 3.25
CA ARG A 259 0.07 -6.84 3.42
C ARG A 259 -0.45 -7.72 2.28
N ALA A 260 -1.42 -7.21 1.52
CA ALA A 260 -2.16 -7.95 0.49
C ALA A 260 -2.34 -7.19 -0.83
N THR A 261 -1.61 -6.08 -1.02
CA THR A 261 -1.68 -5.28 -2.25
C THR A 261 -0.32 -4.82 -2.74
N GLN A 262 -0.19 -4.68 -4.06
CA GLN A 262 0.78 -3.77 -4.67
C GLN A 262 0.04 -2.57 -5.27
N HIS A 263 0.75 -1.48 -5.53
CA HIS A 263 0.20 -0.33 -6.21
C HIS A 263 1.21 0.40 -7.11
N VAL A 264 0.68 1.20 -8.03
CA VAL A 264 1.46 2.06 -8.93
C VAL A 264 0.73 3.38 -9.16
N ALA A 265 1.46 4.49 -9.09
CA ALA A 265 0.98 5.80 -9.50
C ALA A 265 1.13 5.94 -11.03
N VAL A 266 0.03 6.16 -11.74
CA VAL A 266 0.07 6.34 -13.20
C VAL A 266 0.67 7.71 -13.50
N ASN A 267 1.78 7.71 -14.25
CA ASN A 267 2.52 8.92 -14.60
C ASN A 267 2.09 9.44 -15.99
N ASP A 268 0.81 9.82 -16.11
CA ASP A 268 0.15 10.22 -17.37
C ASP A 268 -0.39 11.67 -17.36
N TYR A 269 0.06 12.50 -16.41
CA TYR A 269 -0.41 13.87 -16.20
C TYR A 269 0.61 14.96 -16.62
N GLY A 270 1.70 14.58 -17.28
CA GLY A 270 2.71 15.50 -17.81
C GLY A 270 3.32 16.42 -16.74
N GLU A 271 3.26 17.73 -16.98
CA GLU A 271 3.74 18.78 -16.08
C GLU A 271 2.66 19.27 -15.10
N ALA A 272 1.45 18.71 -15.11
CA ALA A 272 0.40 19.11 -14.19
C ALA A 272 0.83 18.84 -12.74
N HIS A 273 0.50 19.78 -11.85
CA HIS A 273 0.87 19.65 -10.44
C HIS A 273 0.01 18.60 -9.76
N ARG A 274 0.65 17.67 -9.05
CA ARG A 274 -0.01 16.62 -8.29
C ARG A 274 0.64 16.52 -6.92
N VAL A 275 -0.18 16.61 -5.88
CA VAL A 275 0.24 16.44 -4.49
C VAL A 275 -0.69 15.46 -3.81
N VAL A 276 -0.11 14.38 -3.29
CA VAL A 276 -0.79 13.45 -2.39
C VAL A 276 0.00 13.33 -1.09
N ARG A 277 -0.71 13.13 0.02
CA ARG A 277 -0.11 13.04 1.34
C ARG A 277 -0.42 11.68 1.95
N ARG A 278 0.62 10.98 2.41
CA ARG A 278 0.53 9.61 2.90
C ARG A 278 0.91 9.52 4.36
N VAL A 279 0.14 8.76 5.12
CA VAL A 279 0.47 8.30 6.46
C VAL A 279 0.52 6.77 6.43
N THR A 280 1.55 6.19 7.02
CA THR A 280 1.73 4.73 7.09
C THR A 280 1.56 4.24 8.52
N VAL A 281 0.92 3.09 8.67
CA VAL A 281 0.61 2.46 9.97
C VAL A 281 1.51 1.25 10.16
N GLU A 282 2.15 1.16 11.32
CA GLU A 282 3.07 0.08 11.68
C GLU A 282 2.41 -1.29 11.48
N GLY A 283 3.18 -2.20 10.88
CA GLY A 283 2.77 -3.57 10.60
C GLY A 283 3.58 -4.58 11.39
N ASP A 284 3.22 -5.85 11.20
CA ASP A 284 3.89 -7.01 11.77
C ASP A 284 4.95 -7.59 10.81
N THR A 285 5.90 -8.33 11.38
CA THR A 285 6.88 -9.08 10.61
C THR A 285 6.20 -10.18 9.79
N PRO A 286 6.32 -10.22 8.45
CA PRO A 286 5.74 -11.27 7.63
C PRO A 286 6.21 -12.66 8.05
N ILE A 287 5.29 -13.62 8.01
CA ILE A 287 5.56 -15.04 8.27
C ILE A 287 5.22 -15.82 7.00
N GLY A 288 6.14 -16.68 6.58
CA GLY A 288 5.97 -17.56 5.43
C GLY A 288 5.04 -18.74 5.70
N VAL A 289 4.70 -19.49 4.66
CA VAL A 289 3.92 -20.74 4.78
C VAL A 289 4.65 -21.78 5.64
N ASP A 290 5.97 -21.74 5.66
CA ASP A 290 6.85 -22.59 6.48
C ASP A 290 7.00 -22.11 7.94
N GLY A 291 6.30 -21.04 8.33
CA GLY A 291 6.35 -20.47 9.68
C GLY A 291 7.58 -19.59 9.96
N ARG A 292 8.49 -19.39 8.98
CA ARG A 292 9.67 -18.54 9.18
C ARG A 292 9.35 -17.08 8.98
N SER A 293 9.70 -16.26 9.97
CA SER A 293 9.58 -14.80 9.90
C SER A 293 10.56 -14.17 8.91
N SER A 294 10.24 -12.97 8.43
CA SER A 294 11.18 -12.09 7.77
C SER A 294 12.31 -11.65 8.70
N VAL A 295 13.47 -11.32 8.13
CA VAL A 295 14.65 -10.91 8.88
C VAL A 295 15.29 -9.69 8.23
N ALA A 296 15.85 -8.79 9.04
CA ALA A 296 16.73 -7.75 8.53
C ALA A 296 18.04 -8.36 8.02
N ILE A 297 18.57 -7.82 6.93
CA ILE A 297 19.89 -8.15 6.41
C ILE A 297 20.78 -6.93 6.67
N VAL A 298 21.86 -7.14 7.40
CA VAL A 298 22.85 -6.11 7.76
C VAL A 298 23.87 -5.94 6.63
#